data_AF-A0A060BXJ7-F1
#
_entry.id   AF-A0A060BXJ7-F1
#
_cell.length_a   1.000
_cell.length_b   1.000
_cell.length_c   1.000
_cell.angle_alpha   90.00
_cell.angle_beta   90.00
_cell.angle_gamma   90.00
#
_symmetry.space_group_name_H-M   'P 1'
#
loop_
_entity.id
_entity.type
_entity.pdbx_description
1 polymer ?
#
loop_
_entity_poly.entity_id
_entity_poly.type
_entity_poly.pdbx_seq_one_letter_code
_entity_poly.pdbx_strand_id
1 'polypeptide(L)'
;PDDANERFLASETDIFSTTGSFVVHPPLGKYLIGVGMWLFGPDSSFGWRFSAALFGTACVLVLFLLAKTLTGSVVFATVASFLMAIDGLGIVMSRVSLLDIFLTFFVLLAVWFAVLDRQRHLDRLAARVVARERD
;
A
#
# COMPACT_ATOMS: atom_id res chain seq x y z
N PRO A 1 28.34 7.83 -2.83
CA PRO A 1 29.64 7.88 -2.11
C PRO A 1 30.12 6.47 -1.84
N ASP A 2 31.43 6.27 -1.74
CA ASP A 2 31.98 5.00 -1.27
C ASP A 2 31.54 4.76 0.18
N ASP A 3 31.34 3.50 0.54
CA ASP A 3 30.95 3.05 1.90
C ASP A 3 29.68 3.70 2.47
N ALA A 4 28.76 4.13 1.60
CA ALA A 4 27.54 4.86 2.00
C ALA A 4 26.69 4.11 3.04
N ASN A 5 26.63 2.78 2.98
CA ASN A 5 25.88 1.97 3.93
C ASN A 5 26.49 2.03 5.34
N GLU A 6 27.81 1.89 5.45
CA GLU A 6 28.53 1.91 6.74
C GLU A 6 28.42 3.28 7.41
N ARG A 7 28.57 4.35 6.62
CA ARG A 7 28.43 5.74 7.09
C ARG A 7 27.01 6.04 7.55
N PHE A 8 26.00 5.59 6.80
CA PHE A 8 24.60 5.75 7.19
C PHE A 8 24.27 5.02 8.50
N LEU A 9 24.83 3.81 8.69
CA LEU A 9 24.72 3.06 9.96
C LEU A 9 25.44 3.75 11.12
N ALA A 10 26.50 4.52 10.85
CA ALA A 10 27.17 5.40 11.81
C ALA A 10 26.44 6.74 12.05
N SER A 11 25.18 6.84 11.61
CA SER A 11 24.34 8.04 11.71
C SER A 11 24.80 9.25 10.88
N GLU A 12 25.74 9.07 9.95
CA GLU A 12 26.04 10.07 8.92
C GLU A 12 24.96 10.03 7.82
N THR A 13 23.86 10.74 8.05
CA THR A 13 22.65 10.63 7.21
C THR A 13 22.56 11.66 6.09
N ASP A 14 23.34 12.76 6.15
CA ASP A 14 23.37 13.84 5.16
C ASP A 14 24.47 13.67 4.09
N ILE A 15 24.72 12.43 3.65
CA ILE A 15 25.81 12.09 2.72
C ILE A 15 25.35 11.98 1.26
N PHE A 16 24.31 12.73 0.89
CA PHE A 16 23.67 12.65 -0.42
C PHE A 16 24.58 13.16 -1.55
N SER A 17 24.59 12.46 -2.68
CA SER A 17 25.22 12.91 -3.93
C SER A 17 24.15 13.38 -4.91
N THR A 18 24.51 14.33 -5.78
CA THR A 18 23.65 14.77 -6.89
C THR A 18 23.58 13.74 -8.03
N THR A 19 24.44 12.71 -8.00
CA THR A 19 24.48 11.65 -9.01
C THR A 19 23.63 10.45 -8.57
N GLY A 20 22.60 10.11 -9.34
CA GLY A 20 21.72 8.97 -9.06
C GLY A 20 22.46 7.63 -9.18
N SER A 21 22.48 6.85 -8.08
CA SER A 21 23.31 5.65 -8.00
C SER A 21 22.66 4.37 -8.57
N PHE A 22 21.32 4.24 -8.59
CA PHE A 22 20.63 3.09 -9.20
C PHE A 22 19.09 3.27 -9.21
N VAL A 23 18.46 3.26 -10.40
CA VAL A 23 17.00 3.37 -10.57
C VAL A 23 16.49 2.21 -11.43
N VAL A 24 16.23 1.07 -10.79
CA VAL A 24 15.66 -0.12 -11.45
C VAL A 24 14.14 -0.27 -11.21
N HIS A 25 13.57 0.56 -10.35
CA HIS A 25 12.14 0.57 -10.02
C HIS A 25 11.61 2.01 -10.05
N PRO A 26 10.31 2.21 -10.30
CA PRO A 26 9.66 3.51 -10.11
C PRO A 26 9.95 4.06 -8.70
N PRO A 27 10.24 5.37 -8.56
CA PRO A 27 10.82 5.92 -7.34
C PRO A 27 9.83 6.06 -6.17
N LEU A 28 8.53 5.88 -6.42
CA LEU A 28 7.46 6.12 -5.44
C LEU A 28 7.70 5.41 -4.11
N GLY A 29 8.06 4.12 -4.15
CA GLY A 29 8.28 3.35 -2.92
C GLY A 29 9.45 3.89 -2.08
N LYS A 30 10.52 4.37 -2.74
CA LYS A 30 11.65 5.00 -2.04
C LYS A 30 11.23 6.32 -1.40
N TYR A 31 10.40 7.11 -2.07
CA TYR A 31 9.85 8.34 -1.48
C TYR A 31 8.97 8.07 -0.26
N LEU A 32 8.13 7.03 -0.30
CA LEU A 32 7.28 6.66 0.84
C LEU A 32 8.12 6.22 2.06
N ILE A 33 9.21 5.48 1.86
CA ILE A 33 10.17 5.17 2.93
C ILE A 33 10.82 6.46 3.44
N GLY A 34 11.25 7.34 2.53
CA GLY A 34 11.84 8.64 2.85
C GLY A 34 10.93 9.52 3.71
N VAL A 35 9.61 9.50 3.50
CA VAL A 35 8.64 10.21 4.36
C VAL A 35 8.69 9.70 5.81
N GLY A 36 8.85 8.40 6.02
CA GLY A 36 8.99 7.81 7.36
C GLY A 36 10.27 8.27 8.05
N MET A 37 11.39 8.27 7.31
CA MET A 37 12.68 8.78 7.79
C MET A 37 12.63 10.28 8.09
N TRP A 38 11.93 11.06 7.26
CA TRP A 38 11.78 12.50 7.46
C TRP A 38 10.96 12.84 8.71
N LEU A 39 9.93 12.04 9.03
CA LEU A 39 9.08 12.25 10.20
C LEU A 39 9.72 11.77 11.52
N PHE A 40 10.48 10.68 11.50
CA PHE A 40 10.94 9.99 12.73
C PHE A 40 12.47 9.87 12.87
N GLY A 41 13.22 10.45 11.94
CA GLY A 41 14.69 10.41 11.93
C GLY A 41 15.25 9.30 11.03
N PRO A 42 16.22 9.62 10.15
CA PRO A 42 16.94 8.63 9.35
C PRO A 42 17.98 7.83 10.16
N ASP A 43 18.34 8.28 11.36
CA ASP A 43 19.21 7.61 12.32
C ASP A 43 18.51 6.46 13.07
N SER A 44 17.17 6.43 13.04
CA SER A 44 16.36 5.43 13.72
C SER A 44 15.77 4.38 12.77
N SER A 45 16.06 3.10 13.05
CA SER A 45 15.46 1.94 12.37
C SER A 45 13.92 1.94 12.39
N PHE A 46 13.31 2.62 13.37
CA PHE A 46 11.87 2.83 13.43
C PHE A 46 11.37 3.72 12.27
N GLY A 47 12.03 4.85 12.01
CA GLY A 47 11.64 5.78 10.94
C GLY A 47 11.70 5.13 9.56
N TRP A 48 12.62 4.19 9.36
CA TRP A 48 12.76 3.46 8.09
C TRP A 48 11.54 2.57 7.81
N ARG A 49 10.93 2.03 8.87
CA ARG A 49 9.87 1.02 8.80
C ARG A 49 8.48 1.61 9.01
N PHE A 50 8.38 2.83 9.54
CA PHE A 50 7.11 3.44 9.89
C PHE A 50 6.12 3.44 8.71
N SER A 51 6.54 3.94 7.55
CA SER A 51 5.69 3.98 6.36
C SER A 51 5.28 2.57 5.90
N ALA A 52 6.18 1.60 5.94
CA ALA A 52 5.87 0.21 5.58
C ALA A 52 4.82 -0.41 6.52
N ALA A 53 4.96 -0.18 7.82
CA ALA A 53 4.02 -0.66 8.83
C ALA A 53 2.64 0.00 8.70
N LEU A 54 2.60 1.30 8.41
CA LEU A 54 1.37 2.04 8.17
C LEU A 54 0.62 1.51 6.95
N PHE A 55 1.31 1.34 5.82
CA PHE A 55 0.70 0.84 4.59
C PHE A 55 0.29 -0.63 4.71
N GLY A 56 1.10 -1.46 5.37
CA GLY A 56 0.73 -2.85 5.66
C GLY A 56 -0.53 -2.96 6.53
N THR A 57 -0.65 -2.10 7.55
CA THR A 57 -1.89 -1.98 8.34
C THR A 57 -3.06 -1.50 7.49
N ALA A 58 -2.83 -0.53 6.61
CA ALA A 58 -3.85 -0.03 5.70
C ALA A 58 -4.33 -1.09 4.70
N CYS A 59 -3.48 -2.02 4.27
CA CYS A 59 -3.89 -3.15 3.43
C CYS A 59 -5.01 -3.99 4.07
N VAL A 60 -4.96 -4.21 5.40
CA VAL A 60 -6.02 -4.93 6.13
C VAL A 60 -7.36 -4.21 5.98
N LEU A 61 -7.36 -2.88 6.13
CA LEU A 61 -8.56 -2.06 5.96
C LEU A 61 -9.06 -2.08 4.50
N VAL A 62 -8.17 -1.94 3.52
CA VAL A 62 -8.55 -1.97 2.11
C VAL A 62 -9.12 -3.34 1.73
N LEU A 63 -8.53 -4.43 2.22
CA LEU A 63 -9.06 -5.77 2.01
C LEU A 63 -10.45 -5.94 2.62
N PHE A 64 -10.69 -5.41 3.82
CA PHE A 64 -12.02 -5.39 4.42
C PHE A 64 -13.03 -4.67 3.50
N LEU A 65 -12.68 -3.49 3.00
CA LEU A 65 -13.56 -2.70 2.13
C LEU A 65 -13.84 -3.42 0.80
N LEU A 66 -12.82 -4.02 0.20
CA LEU A 66 -12.94 -4.84 -1.01
C LEU A 66 -13.87 -6.03 -0.77
N ALA A 67 -13.62 -6.82 0.27
CA ALA A 67 -14.42 -8.00 0.60
C ALA A 67 -15.87 -7.63 0.94
N LYS A 68 -16.09 -6.51 1.64
CA LYS A 68 -17.44 -5.98 1.92
C LYS A 68 -18.14 -5.56 0.63
N THR A 69 -17.43 -4.94 -0.31
CA THR A 69 -17.98 -4.52 -1.61
C THR A 69 -18.39 -5.72 -2.47
N LEU A 70 -17.63 -6.81 -2.41
CA LEU A 70 -17.90 -8.03 -3.17
C LEU A 70 -19.01 -8.90 -2.56
N THR A 71 -19.03 -9.04 -1.23
CA THR A 71 -19.93 -9.98 -0.54
C THR A 71 -21.16 -9.32 0.06
N GLY A 72 -21.16 -8.00 0.26
CA GLY A 72 -22.18 -7.28 1.02
C GLY A 72 -22.20 -7.59 2.52
N SER A 73 -21.35 -8.49 3.01
CA SER A 73 -21.39 -9.01 4.37
C SER A 73 -20.22 -8.53 5.22
N VAL A 74 -20.54 -7.96 6.38
CA VAL A 74 -19.54 -7.55 7.37
C VAL A 74 -18.80 -8.75 7.94
N VAL A 75 -19.47 -9.90 8.11
CA VAL A 75 -18.85 -11.11 8.67
C VAL A 75 -17.75 -11.63 7.75
N PHE A 76 -18.07 -11.84 6.47
CA PHE A 76 -17.09 -12.32 5.49
C PHE A 76 -15.95 -11.32 5.28
N ALA A 77 -16.25 -10.02 5.24
CA ALA A 77 -15.24 -8.99 5.16
C ALA A 77 -14.29 -9.00 6.38
N THR A 78 -14.84 -9.15 7.58
CA THR A 78 -14.06 -9.22 8.82
C THR A 78 -13.14 -10.43 8.80
N VAL A 79 -13.67 -11.61 8.46
CA VAL A 79 -12.86 -12.85 8.38
C VAL A 79 -11.72 -12.70 7.38
N ALA A 80 -11.98 -12.20 6.17
CA ALA A 80 -10.95 -12.00 5.16
C ALA A 80 -9.83 -11.05 5.63
N SER A 81 -10.22 -9.90 6.19
CA SER A 81 -9.26 -8.92 6.73
C SER A 81 -8.50 -9.43 7.95
N PHE A 82 -9.17 -10.19 8.83
CA PHE A 82 -8.56 -10.79 10.02
C PHE A 82 -7.50 -11.82 9.64
N LEU A 83 -7.78 -12.67 8.65
CA LEU A 83 -6.81 -13.62 8.13
C LEU A 83 -5.56 -12.92 7.56
N MET A 84 -5.73 -11.79 6.87
CA MET A 84 -4.60 -10.97 6.41
C MET A 84 -3.84 -10.31 7.57
N ALA A 85 -4.54 -9.87 8.62
CA ALA A 85 -3.92 -9.23 9.78
C ALA A 85 -2.99 -10.18 10.56
N ILE A 86 -3.27 -11.49 10.52
CA ILE A 86 -2.45 -12.53 11.16
C ILE A 86 -1.54 -13.28 10.18
N ASP A 87 -1.53 -12.89 8.90
CA ASP A 87 -0.67 -13.52 7.90
C ASP A 87 0.81 -13.21 8.20
N GLY A 88 1.61 -14.27 8.40
CA GLY A 88 3.01 -14.13 8.79
C GLY A 88 3.85 -13.41 7.74
N LEU A 89 3.61 -13.67 6.46
CA LEU A 89 4.32 -13.00 5.37
C LEU A 89 3.98 -11.49 5.33
N GLY A 90 2.69 -11.16 5.39
CA GLY A 90 2.23 -9.77 5.45
C GLY A 90 2.82 -8.99 6.64
N ILE A 91 2.87 -9.61 7.83
CA ILE A 91 3.49 -9.01 9.01
C ILE A 91 4.99 -8.78 8.79
N VAL A 92 5.71 -9.75 8.22
CA VAL A 92 7.15 -9.61 7.94
C VAL A 92 7.39 -8.48 6.92
N MET A 93 6.66 -8.47 5.80
CA MET A 93 6.82 -7.45 4.77
C MET A 93 6.46 -6.04 5.26
N SER A 94 5.53 -5.93 6.23
CA SER A 94 5.19 -4.65 6.87
C SER A 94 6.28 -4.15 7.84
N ARG A 95 7.19 -5.02 8.25
CA ARG A 95 8.27 -4.72 9.22
C ARG A 95 9.64 -4.61 8.58
N VAL A 96 9.75 -4.80 7.27
CA VAL A 96 10.98 -4.55 6.52
C VAL A 96 10.71 -3.39 5.57
N SER A 97 11.67 -2.48 5.43
CA SER A 97 11.57 -1.32 4.54
C SER A 97 11.75 -1.71 3.07
N LEU A 98 10.95 -2.66 2.59
CA LEU A 98 10.88 -3.11 1.20
C LEU A 98 9.75 -2.42 0.45
N LEU A 99 9.86 -2.39 -0.87
CA LEU A 99 8.91 -1.68 -1.72
C LEU A 99 7.60 -2.47 -1.93
N ASP A 100 7.62 -3.79 -1.71
CA ASP A 100 6.52 -4.68 -2.03
C ASP A 100 5.25 -4.37 -1.26
N ILE A 101 5.34 -3.94 0.00
CA ILE A 101 4.16 -3.62 0.82
C ILE A 101 3.36 -2.44 0.25
N PHE A 102 4.05 -1.45 -0.33
CA PHE A 102 3.41 -0.32 -1.00
C PHE A 102 2.77 -0.77 -2.31
N LEU A 103 3.44 -1.65 -3.07
CA LEU A 103 2.87 -2.24 -4.28
C LEU A 103 1.59 -3.01 -3.96
N THR A 104 1.61 -3.88 -2.95
CA THR A 104 0.42 -4.64 -2.51
C THR A 104 -0.73 -3.70 -2.15
N PHE A 105 -0.46 -2.63 -1.41
CA PHE A 105 -1.47 -1.64 -1.04
C PHE A 105 -2.14 -1.00 -2.27
N PHE A 106 -1.35 -0.50 -3.21
CA PHE A 106 -1.89 0.14 -4.42
C PHE A 106 -2.60 -0.85 -5.35
N VAL A 107 -2.12 -2.10 -5.42
CA VAL A 107 -2.82 -3.16 -6.16
C VAL A 107 -4.17 -3.46 -5.53
N LEU A 108 -4.26 -3.57 -4.20
CA LEU A 108 -5.53 -3.77 -3.50
C LEU A 108 -6.50 -2.61 -3.76
N LEU A 109 -6.02 -1.36 -3.70
CA LEU A 109 -6.83 -0.19 -4.05
C LEU A 109 -7.31 -0.22 -5.50
N ALA A 110 -6.42 -0.56 -6.44
CA ALA A 110 -6.77 -0.63 -7.86
C ALA A 110 -7.88 -1.66 -8.12
N VAL A 111 -7.76 -2.85 -7.50
CA VAL A 111 -8.80 -3.89 -7.60
C VAL A 111 -10.11 -3.41 -6.97
N TRP A 112 -10.06 -2.80 -5.79
CA TRP A 112 -11.26 -2.28 -5.13
C TRP A 112 -11.96 -1.20 -5.96
N PHE A 113 -11.22 -0.27 -6.54
CA PHE A 113 -11.78 0.76 -7.41
C PHE A 113 -12.33 0.17 -8.71
N ALA A 114 -11.68 -0.83 -9.31
CA ALA A 114 -12.22 -1.53 -10.47
C ALA A 114 -13.54 -2.24 -10.16
N VAL A 115 -13.69 -2.83 -8.97
CA VAL A 115 -14.95 -3.45 -8.53
C VAL A 115 -16.06 -2.40 -8.36
N LEU A 116 -15.75 -1.26 -7.72
CA LEU A 116 -16.71 -0.17 -7.55
C LEU A 116 -17.13 0.44 -8.89
N ASP A 117 -16.19 0.61 -9.81
CA ASP A 117 -16.47 1.11 -11.15
C ASP A 117 -17.39 0.15 -11.92
N ARG A 118 -17.08 -1.14 -11.88
CA ARG A 118 -17.93 -2.18 -12.49
C ARG A 118 -19.37 -2.15 -11.96
N GLN A 119 -19.57 -2.01 -10.65
CA GLN A 119 -20.92 -1.91 -10.07
C GLN A 119 -21.67 -0.70 -10.62
N ARG A 120 -21.05 0.49 -10.59
CA ARG A 120 -21.64 1.73 -11.13
C ARG A 120 -21.99 1.62 -12.61
N HIS A 121 -21.14 0.96 -13.39
CA HIS A 121 -21.39 0.73 -14.81
C HIS A 121 -22.61 -0.16 -15.04
N LEU A 122 -22.77 -1.24 -14.28
CA LEU A 122 -23.94 -2.13 -14.39
C LEU A 122 -25.24 -1.44 -13.96
N ASP A 123 -25.21 -0.67 -12.88
CA ASP A 123 -26.39 0.09 -12.42
C ASP A 123 -26.88 1.09 -13.47
N ARG A 124 -25.94 1.79 -14.13
CA ARG A 124 -26.24 2.72 -15.22
C ARG A 124 -26.83 2.02 -16.45
N LEU A 125 -26.34 0.83 -16.79
CA LEU A 125 -26.87 0.04 -17.89
C LEU A 125 -28.29 -0.44 -17.57
N ALA A 126 -28.52 -0.97 -16.38
CA ALA A 126 -29.84 -1.40 -15.92
C ALA A 126 -30.85 -0.25 -15.97
N ALA A 127 -30.48 0.94 -15.47
CA ALA A 127 -31.34 2.13 -15.52
C ALA A 127 -31.71 2.55 -16.96
N ARG A 128 -30.77 2.47 -17.91
CA ARG A 128 -31.03 2.79 -19.32
C ARG A 128 -31.94 1.77 -20.01
N VAL A 129 -31.81 0.49 -19.67
CA VAL A 129 -32.70 -0.56 -20.20
C VAL A 129 -34.13 -0.33 -19.73
N VAL A 130 -34.33 -0.08 -18.43
CA VAL A 130 -35.66 0.22 -17.86
C VAL A 130 -36.28 1.49 -18.46
N ALA A 131 -35.48 2.53 -18.73
CA ALA A 131 -35.96 3.74 -19.38
C ALA A 131 -36.46 3.45 -20.80
N ARG A 132 -35.73 2.64 -21.57
CA ARG A 132 -36.09 2.28 -22.96
C ARG A 132 -37.34 1.40 -23.05
N GLU A 133 -37.61 0.57 -22.04
CA GLU A 133 -38.83 -0.25 -21.99
C GLU A 133 -40.11 0.57 -21.68
N ARG A 134 -39.97 1.81 -21.23
CA ARG A 134 -41.10 2.69 -20.87
C ARG A 134 -41.52 3.64 -21.99
N ASP A 135 -40.70 3.79 -23.03
CA ASP A 135 -40.96 4.59 -24.24
C ASP A 135 -41.60 3.74 -25.34
#